data_AF-A0A7L0K444-F1
#
_entry.id   AF-A0A7L0K444-F1
#
_cell.length_a   1.000
_cell.length_b   1.000
_cell.length_c   1.000
_cell.angle_alpha   90.00
_cell.angle_beta   90.00
_cell.angle_gamma   90.00
#
_symmetry.space_group_name_H-M   'P 1'
#
loop_
_entity.id
_entity.type
_entity.pdbx_description
1 polymer ?
#
loop_
_entity_poly.entity_id
_entity_poly.type
_entity_poly.pdbx_seq_one_letter_code
_entity_poly.pdbx_strand_id
1 'polypeptide(L)'
;LFQLTEQKADKVYFYVALDEIPEEFVSDVTVYFLRDTKETLAELNDLMEANEVLPKMIEFGLLTDDTLLMLKNVTSQVNTELAGKTEQSAESCNIQMRNELLMNVQKLLSIQQTVQQTEGEIKLDMPTINLDEEVSVLATVPAVVEALESCAMTWQKLISTALEEQLKRVPQGNGPLAEIDLWRERNATLTGLTEQTKLPGVEKVLAILQEAESEHIRDLQVVLSDLT
;
A
#
# COMPACT_ATOMS: atom_id res chain seq x y z
N LEU A 1 -21.51 29.42 43.34
CA LEU A 1 -21.20 29.23 41.91
C LEU A 1 -19.70 29.33 41.75
N PHE A 2 -19.02 28.21 41.52
CA PHE A 2 -17.81 28.02 40.70
C PHE A 2 -17.44 26.54 40.84
N GLN A 3 -17.91 25.72 39.89
CA GLN A 3 -17.40 24.36 39.71
C GLN A 3 -16.05 24.49 39.02
N LEU A 4 -15.00 23.87 39.57
CA LEU A 4 -13.74 23.68 38.86
C LEU A 4 -14.00 22.66 37.74
N THR A 5 -14.06 23.13 36.51
CA THR A 5 -14.06 22.26 35.34
C THR A 5 -12.62 21.85 35.08
N GLU A 6 -12.29 20.58 35.34
CA GLU A 6 -11.02 19.99 34.95
C GLU A 6 -11.04 19.79 33.42
N GLN A 7 -10.44 20.71 32.70
CA GLN A 7 -10.26 20.58 31.26
C GLN A 7 -8.98 19.78 31.04
N LYS A 8 -9.13 18.51 30.64
CA LYS A 8 -8.02 17.65 30.23
C LYS A 8 -7.38 18.29 29.00
N ALA A 9 -6.26 18.98 29.19
CA ALA A 9 -5.42 19.42 28.07
C ALA A 9 -4.61 18.22 27.62
N ASP A 10 -4.76 17.81 26.36
CA ASP A 10 -3.88 16.82 25.76
C ASP A 10 -2.44 17.35 25.82
N LYS A 11 -1.63 16.77 26.71
CA LYS A 11 -0.20 17.09 26.77
C LYS A 11 0.47 16.44 25.57
N VAL A 12 0.92 17.27 24.63
CA VAL A 12 1.79 16.84 23.54
C VAL A 12 3.20 16.65 24.10
N TYR A 13 3.71 15.42 24.03
CA TYR A 13 5.10 15.09 24.38
C TYR A 13 5.90 14.91 23.10
N PHE A 14 7.07 15.56 23.02
CA PHE A 14 8.04 15.33 21.96
C PHE A 14 9.21 14.54 22.55
N TYR A 15 9.48 13.37 21.97
CA TYR A 15 10.64 12.55 22.31
C TYR A 15 11.75 12.84 21.31
N VAL A 16 12.99 12.98 21.81
CA VAL A 16 14.17 13.24 20.98
C VAL A 16 15.20 12.18 21.31
N ALA A 17 15.64 11.46 20.29
CA ALA A 17 16.73 10.49 20.37
C ALA A 17 17.85 10.90 19.41
N LEU A 18 19.07 10.52 19.76
CA LEU A 18 20.25 10.68 18.92
C LEU A 18 20.73 9.28 18.49
N ASP A 19 21.10 9.15 17.23
CA ASP A 19 21.61 7.93 16.57
C ASP A 19 20.60 6.77 16.41
N GLU A 20 19.94 6.33 17.48
CA GLU A 20 19.05 5.17 17.46
C GLU A 20 17.63 5.52 17.92
N ILE A 21 16.63 4.99 17.21
CA ILE A 21 15.21 5.09 17.57
C ILE A 21 14.89 3.95 18.54
N PRO A 22 14.41 4.23 19.77
CA PRO A 22 14.03 3.17 20.70
C PRO A 22 12.91 2.29 20.11
N GLU A 23 12.97 0.98 20.38
CA GLU A 23 12.03 -0.01 19.82
C GLU A 23 10.55 0.34 20.04
N GLU A 24 10.25 0.96 21.18
CA GLU A 24 8.89 1.39 21.55
C GLU A 24 8.29 2.50 20.65
N PHE A 25 9.12 3.20 19.88
CA PHE A 25 8.72 4.30 18.98
C PHE A 25 8.91 3.97 17.48
N VAL A 26 9.33 2.75 17.13
CA VAL A 26 9.60 2.37 15.73
C VAL A 26 8.34 2.45 14.85
N SER A 27 7.16 2.22 15.43
CA SER A 27 5.88 2.33 14.74
C SER A 27 5.29 3.74 14.73
N ASP A 28 5.89 4.68 15.47
CA ASP A 28 5.40 6.04 15.56
C ASP A 28 5.93 6.90 14.41
N VAL A 29 5.16 7.93 14.07
CA VAL A 29 5.59 8.95 13.11
C VAL A 29 6.75 9.74 13.69
N THR A 30 7.95 9.48 13.16
CA THR A 30 9.20 10.04 13.67
C THR A 30 9.79 11.03 12.66
N VAL A 31 10.12 12.23 13.11
CA VAL A 31 10.84 13.22 12.29
C VAL A 31 12.33 13.05 12.54
N TYR A 32 13.13 12.89 11.48
CA TYR A 32 14.59 12.85 11.58
C TYR A 32 15.22 14.12 11.03
N PHE A 33 16.39 14.44 11.56
CA PHE A 33 17.26 15.51 11.09
C PHE A 33 18.67 14.94 10.94
N LEU A 34 19.24 15.05 9.74
CA LEU A 34 20.57 14.58 9.41
C LEU A 34 21.44 15.77 9.00
N ARG A 35 22.65 15.85 9.55
CA ARG A 35 23.64 16.87 9.19
C ARG A 35 24.87 16.19 8.59
N ASP A 36 25.04 16.31 7.27
CA ASP A 36 26.22 15.83 6.55
C ASP A 36 27.32 16.90 6.41
N THR A 37 27.45 17.77 7.41
CA THR A 37 28.51 18.78 7.46
C THR A 37 29.30 18.68 8.76
N LYS A 38 30.62 18.78 8.63
CA LYS A 38 31.56 18.76 9.77
C LYS A 38 31.61 20.10 10.52
N GLU A 39 31.04 21.15 9.95
CA GLU A 39 31.05 22.49 10.50
C GLU A 39 30.00 22.65 11.60
N THR A 40 30.31 23.48 12.59
CA THR A 40 29.35 23.84 13.64
C THR A 40 28.38 24.86 13.05
N LEU A 41 27.07 24.63 13.21
CA LEU A 41 26.06 25.58 12.78
C LEU A 41 26.27 26.90 13.53
N ALA A 42 26.35 28.00 12.78
CA ALA A 42 26.37 29.33 13.39
C ALA A 42 25.07 29.55 14.16
N GLU A 43 25.14 30.26 15.28
CA GLU A 43 23.95 30.62 16.05
C GLU A 43 23.08 31.55 15.19
N LEU A 44 21.88 31.09 14.85
CA LEU A 44 20.94 31.81 13.99
C LEU A 44 20.20 32.84 14.83
N ASN A 45 20.10 34.07 14.33
CA ASN A 45 19.59 35.19 15.13
C ASN A 45 18.06 35.27 15.11
N ASP A 46 17.42 34.80 14.03
CA ASP A 46 15.98 34.83 13.88
C ASP A 46 15.42 33.67 13.04
N LEU A 47 14.09 33.52 13.06
CA LEU A 47 13.37 32.47 12.32
C LEU A 47 13.47 32.62 10.80
N MET A 48 13.72 33.83 10.29
CA MET A 48 13.82 34.09 8.86
C MET A 48 15.16 33.58 8.33
N GLU A 49 16.23 33.89 9.05
CA GLU A 49 17.57 33.36 8.82
C GLU A 49 17.57 31.83 8.98
N ALA A 50 16.90 31.30 10.00
CA ALA A 50 16.79 29.86 10.21
C ALA A 50 16.09 29.13 9.06
N ASN A 51 14.98 29.68 8.55
CA ASN A 51 14.25 29.10 7.42
C ASN A 51 15.05 29.15 6.10
N GLU A 52 16.00 30.07 5.98
CA GLU A 52 16.87 30.17 4.81
C GLU A 52 18.13 29.29 4.90
N VAL A 53 18.68 29.10 6.10
CA VAL A 53 19.97 28.45 6.31
C VAL A 53 19.80 26.96 6.64
N LEU A 54 18.88 26.60 7.55
CA LEU A 54 18.74 25.23 8.04
C LEU A 54 18.40 24.21 6.92
N PRO A 55 17.48 24.49 5.98
CA PRO A 55 17.18 23.53 4.92
C PRO A 55 18.35 23.26 3.96
N LYS A 56 19.37 24.13 3.94
CA LYS A 56 20.57 23.97 3.11
C LYS A 56 21.68 23.17 3.82
N MET A 57 21.57 23.00 5.14
CA MET A 57 22.61 22.39 5.99
C MET A 57 22.15 21.13 6.72
N ILE A 58 20.84 20.95 6.87
CA ILE A 58 20.21 19.84 7.57
C ILE A 58 19.18 19.21 6.64
N GLU A 59 19.38 17.94 6.34
CA GLU A 59 18.38 17.10 5.71
C GLU A 59 17.36 16.67 6.76
N PHE A 60 16.09 16.58 6.37
CA PHE A 60 15.05 16.13 7.29
C PHE A 60 14.01 15.30 6.56
N GLY A 61 13.31 14.46 7.29
CA GLY A 61 12.25 13.64 6.73
C GLY A 61 11.43 12.95 7.79
N LEU A 62 10.50 12.13 7.31
CA LEU A 62 9.53 11.40 8.11
C LEU A 62 9.80 9.90 8.01
N LEU A 63 9.89 9.24 9.15
CA LEU A 63 9.93 7.80 9.32
C LEU A 63 8.58 7.33 9.87
N THR A 64 8.04 6.29 9.28
CA THR A 64 6.77 5.63 9.63
C THR A 64 6.93 4.13 9.48
N ASP A 65 6.16 3.30 10.19
CA ASP A 65 6.14 1.85 9.98
C ASP A 65 5.83 1.41 8.53
N ASP A 66 5.17 2.26 7.75
CA ASP A 66 5.03 2.08 6.31
C ASP A 66 6.36 2.33 5.57
N THR A 67 7.11 1.25 5.36
CA THR A 67 8.36 1.23 4.59
C THR A 67 8.21 1.74 3.15
N LEU A 68 7.03 1.62 2.53
CA LEU A 68 6.79 2.14 1.19
C LEU A 68 6.59 3.65 1.23
N LEU A 69 5.91 4.17 2.24
CA LEU A 69 5.78 5.60 2.48
C LEU A 69 7.15 6.23 2.82
N MET A 70 7.96 5.55 3.63
CA MET A 70 9.36 5.94 3.87
C MET A 70 10.16 6.02 2.56
N LEU A 71 10.12 4.95 1.75
CA LEU A 71 10.85 4.91 0.47
C LEU A 71 10.35 6.01 -0.49
N LYS A 72 9.04 6.27 -0.53
CA LYS A 72 8.44 7.35 -1.33
C LYS A 72 8.96 8.72 -0.91
N ASN A 73 9.04 9.00 0.38
CA ASN A 73 9.52 10.27 0.91
C ASN A 73 10.99 10.50 0.54
N VAL A 74 11.85 9.51 0.76
CA VAL A 74 13.27 9.57 0.38
C VAL A 74 13.44 9.77 -1.13
N THR A 75 12.68 9.00 -1.93
CA THR A 75 12.78 9.05 -3.40
C THR A 75 12.29 10.39 -3.98
N SER A 76 11.29 11.02 -3.36
CA SER A 76 10.81 12.34 -3.74
C SER A 76 11.85 13.44 -3.49
N GLN A 77 12.56 13.39 -2.37
CA GLN A 77 13.62 14.37 -2.03
C GLN A 77 14.79 14.28 -3.02
N VAL A 78 15.24 13.06 -3.33
CA VAL A 78 16.30 12.79 -4.32
C VAL A 78 15.97 13.39 -5.70
N ASN A 79 14.70 13.31 -6.12
CA ASN A 79 14.27 13.88 -7.42
C ASN A 79 14.34 15.41 -7.44
N THR A 80 14.00 16.08 -6.33
CA THR A 80 14.09 17.55 -6.22
C THR A 80 15.53 18.06 -6.22
N GLU A 81 16.46 17.36 -5.56
CA GLU A 81 17.87 17.74 -5.52
C GLU A 81 18.61 17.48 -6.84
N LEU A 82 18.26 16.39 -7.53
CA LEU A 82 18.78 16.10 -8.87
C LEU A 82 18.22 17.04 -9.95
N ALA A 83 17.05 17.64 -9.77
CA ALA A 83 16.55 18.64 -10.72
C ALA A 83 17.22 20.02 -10.52
N GLY A 84 17.60 20.37 -9.29
CA GLY A 84 18.14 21.69 -8.93
C GLY A 84 19.62 21.92 -9.24
N LYS A 85 20.45 20.87 -9.29
CA LYS A 85 21.89 20.99 -9.62
C LYS A 85 22.11 20.99 -11.14
N THR A 86 21.72 22.06 -11.80
CA THR A 86 22.17 22.38 -13.16
C THR A 86 23.13 23.56 -13.06
N GLU A 87 24.42 23.30 -12.83
CA GLU A 87 25.47 24.09 -13.46
C GLU A 87 26.88 23.50 -13.25
N GLN A 88 27.48 23.22 -14.42
CA GLN A 88 28.89 23.19 -14.80
C GLN A 88 29.81 22.02 -14.41
N SER A 89 30.14 21.31 -15.52
CA SER A 89 31.43 20.74 -15.91
C SER A 89 31.77 19.33 -15.44
N ALA A 90 32.19 18.54 -16.43
CA ALA A 90 32.71 17.17 -16.44
C ALA A 90 31.69 16.00 -16.54
N GLU A 91 31.81 15.34 -17.70
CA GLU A 91 31.52 13.92 -17.99
C GLU A 91 30.10 13.52 -18.37
N SER A 92 29.92 13.26 -19.67
CA SER A 92 28.79 12.54 -20.29
C SER A 92 28.43 11.23 -19.55
N CYS A 93 29.41 10.58 -18.90
CA CYS A 93 29.20 9.40 -18.05
C CYS A 93 28.35 9.71 -16.81
N ASN A 94 28.55 10.87 -16.18
CA ASN A 94 27.78 11.31 -15.01
C ASN A 94 26.31 11.59 -15.40
N ILE A 95 26.08 12.16 -16.59
CA ILE A 95 24.73 12.41 -17.11
C ILE A 95 24.00 11.09 -17.41
N GLN A 96 24.67 10.13 -18.03
CA GLN A 96 24.07 8.83 -18.33
C GLN A 96 23.70 8.05 -17.05
N MET A 97 24.62 7.97 -16.08
CA MET A 97 24.35 7.35 -14.79
C MET A 97 23.25 8.08 -14.02
N ARG A 98 23.22 9.42 -14.05
CA ARG A 98 22.17 10.23 -13.43
C ARG A 98 20.80 9.94 -14.03
N ASN A 99 20.72 9.86 -15.36
CA ASN A 99 19.47 9.55 -16.06
C ASN A 99 19.01 8.12 -15.77
N GLU A 100 19.92 7.16 -15.67
CA GLU A 100 19.61 5.78 -15.30
C GLU A 100 19.11 5.68 -13.84
N LEU A 101 19.74 6.40 -12.92
CA LEU A 101 19.30 6.53 -11.53
C LEU A 101 17.90 7.15 -11.45
N LEU A 102 17.63 8.24 -12.17
CA LEU A 102 16.31 8.87 -12.25
C LEU A 102 15.26 7.92 -12.84
N MET A 103 15.59 7.20 -13.90
CA MET A 103 14.69 6.19 -14.48
C MET A 103 14.40 5.05 -13.49
N ASN A 104 15.40 4.60 -12.73
CA ASN A 104 15.21 3.53 -11.75
C ASN A 104 14.39 4.00 -10.55
N VAL A 105 14.65 5.22 -10.07
CA VAL A 105 13.83 5.92 -9.06
C VAL A 105 12.38 6.05 -9.53
N GLN A 106 12.17 6.49 -10.77
CA GLN A 106 10.82 6.67 -11.31
C GLN A 106 10.10 5.32 -11.49
N LYS A 107 10.83 4.26 -11.89
CA LYS A 107 10.30 2.89 -11.90
C LYS A 107 9.92 2.41 -10.49
N LEU A 108 10.71 2.71 -9.47
CA LEU A 108 10.38 2.36 -8.07
C LEU A 108 9.11 3.09 -7.60
N LEU A 109 8.98 4.39 -7.88
CA LEU A 109 7.76 5.15 -7.58
C LEU A 109 6.53 4.58 -8.30
N SER A 110 6.67 4.15 -9.56
CA SER A 110 5.59 3.50 -10.31
C SER A 110 5.20 2.14 -9.70
N ILE A 111 6.17 1.32 -9.25
CA ILE A 111 5.88 0.05 -8.55
C ILE A 111 5.07 0.31 -7.27
N GLN A 112 5.38 1.38 -6.53
CA GLN A 112 4.64 1.74 -5.31
C GLN A 112 3.19 2.18 -5.59
N GLN A 113 2.95 2.89 -6.70
CA GLN A 113 1.58 3.22 -7.11
C GLN A 113 0.77 1.95 -7.40
N THR A 114 1.41 0.90 -7.92
CA THR A 114 0.78 -0.42 -8.11
C THR A 114 0.41 -1.09 -6.78
N VAL A 115 1.18 -0.88 -5.70
CA VAL A 115 0.85 -1.43 -4.36
C VAL A 115 -0.42 -0.80 -3.77
N GLN A 116 -0.64 0.50 -3.96
CA GLN A 116 -1.91 1.13 -3.53
C GLN A 116 -3.10 0.76 -4.45
N GLN A 117 -2.85 0.41 -5.71
CA GLN A 117 -3.86 -0.17 -6.60
C GLN A 117 -4.13 -1.67 -6.32
N THR A 118 -3.42 -2.28 -5.38
CA THR A 118 -3.65 -3.69 -5.01
C THR A 118 -4.86 -3.85 -4.09
N GLU A 119 -5.45 -2.76 -3.60
CA GLU A 119 -6.90 -2.71 -3.35
C GLU A 119 -7.59 -2.77 -4.72
N GLY A 120 -7.68 -3.98 -5.27
CA GLY A 120 -8.05 -4.20 -6.66
C GLY A 120 -9.37 -3.55 -7.07
N GLU A 121 -9.46 -3.19 -8.36
CA GLU A 121 -10.70 -2.68 -9.00
C GLU A 121 -11.90 -3.64 -8.80
N ILE A 122 -11.62 -4.89 -8.47
CA ILE A 122 -12.58 -5.98 -8.32
C ILE A 122 -12.53 -6.51 -6.88
N LYS A 123 -13.66 -6.39 -6.17
CA LYS A 123 -13.77 -6.75 -4.75
C LYS A 123 -14.83 -7.83 -4.52
N LEU A 124 -14.50 -8.83 -3.69
CA LEU A 124 -15.44 -9.83 -3.19
C LEU A 124 -16.19 -9.25 -1.99
N ASP A 125 -17.45 -8.90 -2.20
CA ASP A 125 -18.28 -8.34 -1.12
C ASP A 125 -18.68 -9.43 -0.13
N MET A 126 -18.41 -9.18 1.16
CA MET A 126 -18.79 -10.09 2.23
C MET A 126 -20.30 -10.12 2.45
N PRO A 127 -20.88 -11.27 2.81
CA PRO A 127 -22.29 -11.36 3.13
C PRO A 127 -22.60 -10.53 4.39
N THR A 128 -23.79 -9.93 4.43
CA THR A 128 -24.23 -9.07 5.55
C THR A 128 -24.73 -9.84 6.78
N ILE A 129 -24.78 -11.18 6.67
CA ILE A 129 -25.23 -12.06 7.74
C ILE A 129 -24.13 -12.23 8.81
N ASN A 130 -24.55 -12.45 10.05
CA ASN A 130 -23.61 -12.69 11.14
C ASN A 130 -22.97 -14.09 10.98
N LEU A 131 -21.64 -14.13 10.99
CA LEU A 131 -20.83 -15.34 10.88
C LEU A 131 -19.98 -15.55 12.14
N ASP A 132 -20.44 -15.15 13.32
CA ASP A 132 -19.66 -15.30 14.57
C ASP A 132 -19.74 -16.73 15.13
N GLU A 133 -20.79 -17.47 14.79
CA GLU A 133 -21.01 -18.84 15.25
C GLU A 133 -20.11 -19.88 14.55
N GLU A 134 -20.13 -21.11 15.06
CA GLU A 134 -19.37 -22.23 14.49
C GLU A 134 -19.90 -22.65 13.12
N VAL A 135 -19.00 -23.11 12.26
CA VAL A 135 -19.31 -23.58 10.90
C VAL A 135 -20.38 -24.66 10.91
N SER A 136 -20.27 -25.62 11.83
CA SER A 136 -21.21 -26.74 12.00
C SER A 136 -22.63 -26.28 12.36
N VAL A 137 -22.77 -25.20 13.15
CA VAL A 137 -24.07 -24.65 13.53
C VAL A 137 -24.66 -23.89 12.35
N LEU A 138 -23.88 -22.98 11.75
CA LEU A 138 -24.32 -22.14 10.63
C LEU A 138 -24.74 -22.96 9.40
N ALA A 139 -24.06 -24.09 9.14
CA ALA A 139 -24.39 -25.00 8.05
C ALA A 139 -25.78 -25.67 8.20
N THR A 140 -26.31 -25.76 9.43
CA THR A 140 -27.64 -26.34 9.68
C THR A 140 -28.78 -25.32 9.56
N VAL A 141 -28.46 -24.02 9.43
CA VAL A 141 -29.46 -22.94 9.37
C VAL A 141 -29.78 -22.62 7.91
N PRO A 142 -30.97 -23.01 7.37
CA PRO A 142 -31.24 -22.90 5.94
C PRO A 142 -31.19 -21.46 5.41
N ALA A 143 -31.66 -20.48 6.19
CA ALA A 143 -31.63 -19.07 5.81
C ALA A 143 -30.20 -18.51 5.71
N VAL A 144 -29.26 -19.03 6.51
CA VAL A 144 -27.85 -18.65 6.43
C VAL A 144 -27.24 -19.27 5.18
N VAL A 145 -27.46 -20.56 4.95
CA VAL A 145 -26.95 -21.27 3.77
C VAL A 145 -27.45 -20.61 2.48
N GLU A 146 -28.74 -20.31 2.36
CA GLU A 146 -29.31 -19.65 1.17
C GLU A 146 -28.68 -18.26 0.91
N ALA A 147 -28.42 -17.48 1.96
CA ALA A 147 -27.74 -16.20 1.84
C ALA A 147 -26.28 -16.36 1.40
N LEU A 148 -25.57 -17.37 1.91
CA LEU A 148 -24.21 -17.69 1.51
C LEU A 148 -24.13 -18.23 0.07
N GLU A 149 -25.12 -19.00 -0.37
CA GLU A 149 -25.22 -19.46 -1.76
C GLU A 149 -25.41 -18.29 -2.72
N SER A 150 -26.28 -17.33 -2.36
CA SER A 150 -26.45 -16.09 -3.13
C SER A 150 -25.15 -15.29 -3.22
N CYS A 151 -24.41 -15.22 -2.12
CA CYS A 151 -23.09 -14.59 -2.06
C CYS A 151 -22.08 -15.31 -2.97
N ALA A 152 -22.01 -16.64 -2.87
CA ALA A 152 -21.13 -17.49 -3.68
C ALA A 152 -21.40 -17.36 -5.18
N MET A 153 -22.67 -17.35 -5.61
CA MET A 153 -23.03 -17.12 -7.02
C MET A 153 -22.58 -15.73 -7.50
N THR A 154 -22.69 -14.71 -6.63
CA THR A 154 -22.24 -13.35 -6.96
C THR A 154 -20.73 -13.31 -7.14
N TRP A 155 -19.97 -13.94 -6.23
CA TRP A 155 -18.52 -14.07 -6.34
C TRP A 155 -18.11 -14.86 -7.58
N GLN A 156 -18.73 -16.00 -7.84
CA GLN A 156 -18.46 -16.83 -9.01
C GLN A 156 -18.62 -16.00 -10.30
N LYS A 157 -19.76 -15.32 -10.47
CA LYS A 157 -20.02 -14.50 -11.66
C LYS A 157 -18.99 -13.38 -11.82
N LEU A 158 -18.64 -12.72 -10.71
CA LEU A 158 -17.67 -11.62 -10.70
C LEU A 158 -16.27 -12.13 -11.10
N ILE A 159 -15.80 -13.24 -10.53
CA ILE A 159 -14.50 -13.81 -10.87
C ILE A 159 -14.47 -14.29 -12.32
N SER A 160 -15.51 -15.00 -12.80
CA SER A 160 -15.58 -15.43 -14.20
C SER A 160 -15.55 -14.24 -15.17
N THR A 161 -16.30 -13.18 -14.87
CA THR A 161 -16.31 -11.95 -15.69
C THR A 161 -14.92 -11.31 -15.71
N ALA A 162 -14.27 -11.20 -14.55
CA ALA A 162 -12.93 -10.67 -14.43
C ALA A 162 -11.91 -11.46 -15.26
N LEU A 163 -11.92 -12.79 -15.14
CA LEU A 163 -11.03 -13.68 -15.90
C LEU A 163 -11.24 -13.52 -17.40
N GLU A 164 -12.48 -13.52 -17.87
CA GLU A 164 -12.79 -13.30 -19.28
C GLU A 164 -12.33 -11.94 -19.80
N GLU A 165 -12.52 -10.88 -19.02
CA GLU A 165 -12.07 -9.53 -19.37
C GLU A 165 -10.55 -9.47 -19.47
N GLN A 166 -9.84 -10.03 -18.49
CA GLN A 166 -8.37 -10.08 -18.49
C GLN A 166 -7.85 -10.86 -19.71
N LEU A 167 -8.49 -11.97 -20.10
CA LEU A 167 -8.14 -12.75 -21.29
C LEU A 167 -8.34 -11.96 -22.60
N LYS A 168 -9.39 -11.13 -22.67
CA LYS A 168 -9.72 -10.32 -23.87
C LYS A 168 -8.84 -9.07 -24.03
N ARG A 169 -8.17 -8.61 -22.95
CA ARG A 169 -7.32 -7.41 -23.01
C ARG A 169 -6.13 -7.57 -23.98
N VAL A 170 -5.76 -6.47 -24.61
CA VAL A 170 -4.63 -6.37 -25.54
C VAL A 170 -3.68 -5.26 -25.09
N PRO A 171 -2.39 -5.33 -25.47
CA PRO A 171 -1.43 -4.30 -25.11
C PRO A 171 -1.88 -2.91 -25.59
N GLN A 172 -1.79 -1.92 -24.71
CA GLN A 172 -2.09 -0.53 -25.04
C GLN A 172 -0.83 0.12 -25.63
N GLY A 173 -0.68 0.04 -26.94
CA GLY A 173 0.47 0.59 -27.67
C GLY A 173 1.29 -0.47 -28.39
N ASN A 174 2.43 -0.05 -28.94
CA ASN A 174 3.28 -0.91 -29.75
C ASN A 174 4.58 -1.26 -29.02
N GLY A 175 5.02 -2.51 -29.19
CA GLY A 175 6.33 -2.98 -28.75
C GLY A 175 6.37 -3.53 -27.33
N PRO A 176 7.57 -3.97 -26.88
CA PRO A 176 7.72 -4.80 -25.68
C PRO A 176 7.26 -4.15 -24.37
N LEU A 177 7.33 -2.82 -24.26
CA LEU A 177 6.90 -2.11 -23.05
C LEU A 177 5.38 -2.20 -22.83
N ALA A 178 4.59 -2.08 -23.91
CA ALA A 178 3.13 -2.21 -23.83
C ALA A 178 2.69 -3.62 -23.38
N GLU A 179 3.44 -4.65 -23.77
CA GLU A 179 3.21 -6.01 -23.30
C GLU A 179 3.55 -6.16 -21.81
N ILE A 180 4.69 -5.61 -21.37
CA ILE A 180 5.08 -5.65 -19.95
C ILE A 180 4.01 -4.99 -19.08
N ASP A 181 3.50 -3.83 -19.49
CA ASP A 181 2.48 -3.10 -18.74
C ASP A 181 1.17 -3.90 -18.67
N LEU A 182 0.74 -4.52 -19.79
CA LEU A 182 -0.40 -5.43 -19.80
C LEU A 182 -0.22 -6.61 -18.82
N TRP A 183 0.96 -7.24 -18.82
CA TRP A 183 1.23 -8.37 -17.94
C TRP A 183 1.28 -7.96 -16.46
N ARG A 184 1.80 -6.77 -16.16
CA ARG A 184 1.80 -6.20 -14.81
C ARG A 184 0.38 -5.95 -14.31
N GLU A 185 -0.46 -5.33 -15.13
CA GLU A 185 -1.85 -5.04 -14.78
C GLU A 185 -2.66 -6.32 -14.57
N ARG A 186 -2.52 -7.30 -15.47
CA ARG A 186 -3.11 -8.65 -15.32
C ARG A 186 -2.66 -9.31 -14.02
N ASN A 187 -1.35 -9.32 -13.75
CA ASN A 187 -0.82 -9.95 -12.56
C ASN A 187 -1.32 -9.27 -11.28
N ALA A 188 -1.39 -7.95 -11.25
CA ALA A 188 -1.93 -7.20 -10.11
C ALA A 188 -3.39 -7.54 -9.84
N THR A 189 -4.22 -7.60 -10.90
CA THR A 189 -5.64 -7.95 -10.80
C THR A 189 -5.85 -9.36 -10.26
N LEU A 190 -5.17 -10.35 -10.87
CA LEU A 190 -5.31 -11.75 -10.49
C LEU A 190 -4.75 -12.01 -9.08
N THR A 191 -3.59 -11.44 -8.75
CA THR A 191 -3.04 -11.55 -7.39
C THR A 191 -4.00 -10.93 -6.36
N GLY A 192 -4.57 -9.76 -6.65
CA GLY A 192 -5.55 -9.12 -5.76
C GLY A 192 -6.80 -9.96 -5.52
N LEU A 193 -7.31 -10.65 -6.55
CA LEU A 193 -8.42 -11.60 -6.41
C LEU A 193 -7.99 -12.84 -5.62
N THR A 194 -6.83 -13.43 -5.94
CA THR A 194 -6.30 -14.61 -5.25
C THR A 194 -5.96 -14.35 -3.77
N GLU A 195 -5.58 -13.13 -3.39
CA GLU A 195 -5.39 -12.79 -1.97
C GLU A 195 -6.74 -12.59 -1.26
N GLN A 196 -7.75 -12.04 -1.94
CA GLN A 196 -9.09 -11.90 -1.36
C GLN A 196 -9.74 -13.26 -1.02
N THR A 197 -9.44 -14.31 -1.79
CA THR A 197 -9.98 -15.65 -1.53
C THR A 197 -9.37 -16.31 -0.29
N LYS A 198 -8.22 -15.82 0.17
CA LYS A 198 -7.54 -16.24 1.40
C LYS A 198 -7.98 -15.43 2.63
N LEU A 199 -8.89 -14.47 2.48
CA LEU A 199 -9.40 -13.71 3.62
C LEU A 199 -10.17 -14.66 4.55
N PRO A 200 -10.01 -14.56 5.89
CA PRO A 200 -10.67 -15.47 6.83
C PRO A 200 -12.19 -15.52 6.69
N GLY A 201 -12.82 -14.40 6.30
CA GLY A 201 -14.25 -14.35 6.02
C GLY A 201 -14.66 -15.18 4.81
N VAL A 202 -13.87 -15.14 3.72
CA VAL A 202 -14.14 -15.94 2.51
C VAL A 202 -13.93 -17.42 2.81
N GLU A 203 -12.82 -17.78 3.46
CA GLU A 203 -12.56 -19.17 3.87
C GLU A 203 -13.68 -19.72 4.77
N LYS A 204 -14.20 -18.91 5.70
CA LYS A 204 -15.31 -19.31 6.55
C LYS A 204 -16.60 -19.56 5.76
N VAL A 205 -16.93 -18.71 4.79
CA VAL A 205 -18.09 -18.91 3.91
C VAL A 205 -17.95 -20.22 3.12
N LEU A 206 -16.77 -20.47 2.54
CA LEU A 206 -16.50 -21.71 1.81
C LEU A 206 -16.65 -22.94 2.70
N ALA A 207 -16.13 -22.89 3.93
CA ALA A 207 -16.25 -23.98 4.89
C ALA A 207 -17.72 -24.28 5.27
N ILE A 208 -18.54 -23.25 5.48
CA ILE A 208 -19.97 -23.42 5.80
C ILE A 208 -20.72 -24.04 4.62
N LEU A 209 -20.50 -23.56 3.40
CA LEU A 209 -21.14 -24.10 2.20
C LEU A 209 -20.71 -25.55 1.92
N GLN A 210 -19.45 -25.88 2.23
CA GLN A 210 -18.94 -27.24 2.10
C GLN A 210 -19.54 -28.20 3.14
N GLU A 211 -19.66 -27.77 4.39
CA GLU A 211 -20.31 -28.54 5.45
C GLU A 211 -21.82 -28.72 5.19
N ALA A 212 -22.47 -27.70 4.61
CA ALA A 212 -23.88 -27.77 4.20
C ALA A 212 -24.11 -28.61 2.92
N GLU A 213 -23.06 -29.18 2.33
CA GLU A 213 -23.10 -29.94 1.07
C GLU A 213 -23.78 -29.17 -0.08
N SER A 214 -23.64 -27.84 -0.12
CA SER A 214 -24.25 -26.98 -1.15
C SER A 214 -23.78 -27.36 -2.55
N GLU A 215 -24.66 -27.28 -3.56
CA GLU A 215 -24.26 -27.50 -4.96
C GLU A 215 -23.41 -26.33 -5.50
N HIS A 216 -23.65 -25.12 -5.01
CA HIS A 216 -23.00 -23.88 -5.46
C HIS A 216 -21.51 -23.82 -5.08
N ILE A 217 -21.07 -24.59 -4.07
CA ILE A 217 -19.66 -24.62 -3.66
C ILE A 217 -18.76 -25.22 -4.75
N ARG A 218 -19.27 -26.21 -5.51
CA ARG A 218 -18.48 -26.87 -6.56
C ARG A 218 -18.20 -25.91 -7.71
N ASP A 219 -19.23 -25.20 -8.15
CA ASP A 219 -19.15 -24.24 -9.23
C ASP A 219 -18.23 -23.07 -8.86
N LEU A 220 -18.29 -22.59 -7.62
CA LEU A 220 -17.38 -21.58 -7.11
C LEU A 220 -15.93 -22.11 -7.05
N GLN A 221 -15.70 -23.34 -6.56
CA GLN A 221 -14.37 -23.94 -6.49
C GLN A 221 -13.70 -24.07 -7.86
N VAL A 222 -14.46 -24.36 -8.93
CA VAL A 222 -13.92 -24.39 -10.31
C VAL A 222 -13.33 -23.02 -10.66
N VAL A 223 -14.10 -21.96 -10.49
CA VAL A 223 -13.67 -20.60 -10.83
C VAL A 223 -12.54 -20.11 -9.92
N LEU A 224 -12.51 -20.54 -8.65
CA LEU A 224 -11.40 -20.27 -7.74
C LEU A 224 -10.10 -20.99 -8.17
N SER A 225 -10.20 -22.21 -8.70
CA SER A 225 -9.04 -22.95 -9.20
C SER A 225 -8.44 -22.31 -10.46
N ASP A 226 -9.25 -21.63 -11.26
CA ASP A 226 -8.78 -20.89 -12.44
C ASP A 226 -7.95 -19.63 -12.08
N LEU A 227 -7.98 -19.18 -10.81
CA LEU A 227 -7.18 -18.06 -10.31
C LEU A 227 -5.76 -18.45 -9.83
N THR A 228 -5.47 -19.75 -9.66
CA THR A 228 -4.23 -20.27 -9.06
C THR A 228 -3.44 -21.14 -10.02
#